data_AF-A0A433GYN8-F1
#
_entry.id   AF-A0A433GYN8-F1
#
_cell.length_a   1.000
_cell.length_b   1.000
_cell.length_c   1.000
_cell.angle_alpha   90.00
_cell.angle_beta   90.00
_cell.angle_gamma   90.00
#
_symmetry.space_group_name_H-M   'P 1'
#
loop_
_entity.id
_entity.type
_entity.pdbx_description
1 polymer ?
#
loop_
_entity_poly.entity_id
_entity_poly.type
_entity_poly.pdbx_seq_one_letter_code
_entity_poly.pdbx_strand_id
1 'polypeptide(L)'
;MKSRTIIPALAVATLALAGCSHADNSSSSASPSSSASTSSSSASATPTEAASASEAPATESPSVTETTPEDSPSDSSSETDSTEAAPTEAPAPADSPAPSQAAPSSAPADSAPDANQAPAPAQPNAGGSSVNSSALRKAEQYSSMMHMSKLGVYDQLTSEYGEKFSPEAAQYAIDNMKADWNANALAKAKDYQSQMNMSPEAIRTQLTSEYGEKFTPEEADYAIQHLNG
;
A
#
# COMPACT_ATOMS: atom_id res chain seq x y z
N MET A 1 -17.92 -0.72 -35.95
CA MET A 1 -18.21 -0.93 -34.51
C MET A 1 -18.34 -2.44 -34.24
N LYS A 2 -18.10 -2.92 -33.01
CA LYS A 2 -18.45 -4.28 -32.58
C LYS A 2 -19.43 -4.16 -31.41
N SER A 3 -20.67 -4.61 -31.57
CA SER A 3 -21.70 -4.57 -30.52
C SER A 3 -21.37 -5.60 -29.44
N ARG A 4 -21.36 -5.19 -28.17
CA ARG A 4 -21.22 -6.11 -27.03
C ARG A 4 -22.62 -6.56 -26.60
N THR A 5 -22.96 -7.82 -26.87
CA THR A 5 -24.20 -8.43 -26.38
C THR A 5 -24.16 -8.58 -24.87
N ILE A 6 -25.15 -8.01 -24.17
CA ILE A 6 -25.33 -8.19 -22.73
C ILE A 6 -26.07 -9.51 -22.50
N ILE A 7 -25.49 -10.41 -21.70
CA ILE A 7 -26.12 -11.67 -21.29
C ILE A 7 -26.63 -11.48 -19.85
N PRO A 8 -27.95 -11.47 -19.60
CA PRO A 8 -28.47 -11.46 -18.23
C PRO A 8 -28.28 -12.84 -17.59
N ALA A 9 -27.75 -12.87 -16.37
CA ALA A 9 -27.55 -14.11 -15.62
C ALA A 9 -28.88 -14.64 -15.09
N LEU A 10 -29.34 -15.79 -15.63
CA LEU A 10 -30.55 -16.46 -15.16
C LEU A 10 -30.22 -17.47 -14.06
N ALA A 11 -30.22 -17.02 -12.80
CA ALA A 11 -30.05 -17.90 -11.64
C ALA A 11 -31.34 -18.71 -11.39
N VAL A 12 -31.32 -20.00 -11.73
CA VAL A 12 -32.43 -20.93 -11.42
C VAL A 12 -32.08 -21.73 -10.17
N ALA A 13 -32.84 -21.51 -9.10
CA ALA A 13 -32.67 -22.21 -7.82
C ALA A 13 -33.83 -23.20 -7.58
N THR A 14 -33.52 -24.50 -7.64
CA THR A 14 -34.39 -25.61 -7.22
C THR A 14 -33.49 -26.69 -6.60
N LEU A 15 -33.49 -26.89 -5.28
CA LEU A 15 -34.52 -27.53 -4.45
C LEU A 15 -34.57 -29.06 -4.59
N ALA A 16 -34.01 -29.76 -3.61
CA ALA A 16 -34.36 -31.14 -3.26
C ALA A 16 -34.06 -31.40 -1.77
N LEU A 17 -34.97 -32.08 -1.06
CA LEU A 17 -34.82 -32.50 0.35
C LEU A 17 -34.88 -34.03 0.44
N ALA A 18 -33.89 -34.66 1.08
CA ALA A 18 -33.93 -35.96 1.78
C ALA A 18 -32.52 -36.29 2.33
N GLY A 19 -32.32 -37.05 3.40
CA GLY A 19 -33.29 -37.67 4.32
C GLY A 19 -32.76 -39.02 4.87
N CYS A 20 -33.00 -39.31 6.15
CA CYS A 20 -32.46 -40.44 6.95
C CYS A 20 -30.96 -40.30 7.32
N SER A 21 -30.45 -40.50 8.54
CA SER A 21 -30.86 -41.12 9.84
C SER A 21 -30.21 -42.49 10.13
N HIS A 22 -29.78 -42.64 11.40
CA HIS A 22 -29.23 -43.83 12.09
C HIS A 22 -27.72 -44.15 11.90
N ALA A 23 -26.95 -43.83 12.94
CA ALA A 23 -26.23 -44.83 13.73
C ALA A 23 -26.04 -44.30 15.16
N ASP A 24 -26.49 -45.04 16.17
CA ASP A 24 -26.11 -44.80 17.57
C ASP A 24 -24.81 -45.54 17.86
N ASN A 25 -23.89 -44.92 18.60
CA ASN A 25 -23.04 -45.69 19.50
C ASN A 25 -22.72 -44.84 20.75
N SER A 26 -22.99 -45.43 21.91
CA SER A 26 -23.00 -44.74 23.19
C SER A 26 -21.67 -44.85 23.97
N SER A 27 -21.62 -44.15 25.11
CA SER A 27 -20.68 -44.38 26.24
C SER A 27 -19.24 -43.84 26.16
N SER A 28 -19.07 -42.55 26.47
CA SER A 28 -18.38 -42.10 27.71
C SER A 28 -18.43 -40.56 27.82
N SER A 29 -19.27 -39.97 28.68
CA SER A 29 -19.13 -39.88 30.15
C SER A 29 -18.17 -38.78 30.65
N ALA A 30 -18.53 -37.51 30.41
CA ALA A 30 -18.25 -36.40 31.31
C ALA A 30 -19.19 -35.21 31.04
N SER A 31 -19.74 -34.62 32.10
CA SER A 31 -20.58 -33.40 32.11
C SER A 31 -20.42 -32.76 33.51
N PRO A 32 -20.91 -31.54 33.81
CA PRO A 32 -21.54 -30.51 32.98
C PRO A 32 -20.61 -29.25 32.92
N SER A 33 -20.99 -27.99 32.65
CA SER A 33 -22.30 -27.34 32.51
C SER A 33 -22.21 -26.06 31.67
N SER A 34 -23.21 -25.81 30.81
CA SER A 34 -23.39 -24.54 30.10
C SER A 34 -24.85 -24.41 29.67
N SER A 35 -25.71 -23.97 30.58
CA SER A 35 -27.14 -23.73 30.30
C SER A 35 -27.34 -22.45 29.49
N ALA A 36 -28.22 -22.50 28.49
CA ALA A 36 -28.36 -21.46 27.47
C ALA A 36 -29.66 -20.63 27.59
N SER A 37 -29.62 -19.45 26.95
CA SER A 37 -30.69 -18.80 26.16
C SER A 37 -32.18 -18.79 26.60
N THR A 38 -32.68 -17.58 26.86
CA THR A 38 -34.07 -17.08 26.68
C THR A 38 -34.01 -15.55 26.49
N SER A 39 -34.80 -14.82 25.70
CA SER A 39 -35.86 -15.09 24.70
C SER A 39 -35.92 -13.86 23.75
N SER A 40 -36.13 -13.96 22.43
CA SER A 40 -37.34 -14.36 21.66
C SER A 40 -38.42 -13.26 21.54
N SER A 41 -39.08 -13.18 20.38
CA SER A 41 -40.04 -12.15 19.86
C SER A 41 -39.36 -10.98 19.10
N SER A 42 -39.58 -10.64 17.82
CA SER A 42 -40.63 -10.89 16.78
C SER A 42 -41.56 -9.69 16.53
N ALA A 43 -41.44 -9.06 15.36
CA ALA A 43 -42.53 -8.47 14.56
C ALA A 43 -42.00 -7.98 13.19
N SER A 44 -42.84 -8.04 12.14
CA SER A 44 -42.53 -7.56 10.78
C SER A 44 -43.17 -6.19 10.49
N ALA A 45 -42.50 -5.36 9.70
CA ALA A 45 -43.12 -4.42 8.76
C ALA A 45 -42.13 -4.06 7.64
N THR A 46 -42.64 -3.81 6.43
CA THR A 46 -41.84 -3.42 5.24
C THR A 46 -42.31 -2.06 4.69
N PRO A 47 -41.84 -1.65 3.49
CA PRO A 47 -41.03 -0.46 3.24
C PRO A 47 -41.86 0.83 3.03
N THR A 48 -41.24 1.94 2.58
CA THR A 48 -41.74 2.83 1.49
C THR A 48 -40.84 4.07 1.27
N GLU A 49 -40.94 4.62 0.04
CA GLU A 49 -40.48 5.92 -0.48
C GLU A 49 -39.00 6.17 -0.78
N ALA A 50 -38.78 6.97 -1.85
CA ALA A 50 -37.50 7.55 -2.23
C ALA A 50 -37.71 8.97 -2.80
N ALA A 51 -36.94 9.93 -2.31
CA ALA A 51 -36.64 11.21 -2.97
C ALA A 51 -35.25 11.66 -2.46
N SER A 52 -34.25 12.06 -3.26
CA SER A 52 -34.24 12.69 -4.60
C SER A 52 -34.72 14.14 -4.63
N ALA A 53 -34.02 15.01 -3.90
CA ALA A 53 -34.00 16.45 -4.12
C ALA A 53 -32.54 16.94 -4.12
N SER A 54 -31.94 17.08 -5.31
CA SER A 54 -30.63 17.70 -5.49
C SER A 54 -30.85 19.13 -5.98
N GLU A 55 -30.80 20.09 -5.07
CA GLU A 55 -31.00 21.51 -5.39
C GLU A 55 -29.64 22.22 -5.47
N ALA A 56 -29.32 22.73 -6.66
CA ALA A 56 -28.12 23.54 -6.91
C ALA A 56 -28.51 24.70 -7.85
N PRO A 57 -28.40 25.96 -7.43
CA PRO A 57 -28.67 27.09 -8.30
C PRO A 57 -27.57 27.27 -9.35
N ALA A 58 -27.97 27.70 -10.55
CA ALA A 58 -27.07 28.14 -11.60
C ALA A 58 -26.88 29.68 -11.54
N THR A 59 -26.13 30.20 -12.52
CA THR A 59 -25.58 31.58 -12.64
C THR A 59 -24.40 31.85 -11.68
N GLU A 60 -23.44 32.71 -12.03
CA GLU A 60 -23.39 33.67 -13.14
C GLU A 60 -22.00 33.73 -13.80
N SER A 61 -21.93 34.28 -15.02
CA SER A 61 -20.68 34.50 -15.76
C SER A 61 -20.61 35.95 -16.25
N PRO A 62 -19.47 36.64 -16.05
CA PRO A 62 -19.10 37.77 -16.89
C PRO A 62 -17.78 37.52 -17.64
N SER A 63 -17.82 37.81 -18.94
CA SER A 63 -16.66 37.84 -19.85
C SER A 63 -15.88 39.15 -19.74
N VAL A 64 -14.55 39.07 -19.72
CA VAL A 64 -13.60 40.14 -20.09
C VAL A 64 -12.37 39.49 -20.75
N THR A 65 -12.35 39.40 -22.08
CA THR A 65 -11.70 40.33 -23.03
C THR A 65 -10.17 40.24 -23.08
N GLU A 66 -9.69 39.75 -24.22
CA GLU A 66 -8.31 39.70 -24.70
C GLU A 66 -7.75 41.11 -25.01
N THR A 67 -6.55 41.45 -24.53
CA THR A 67 -5.77 42.61 -24.99
C THR A 67 -4.25 42.35 -24.92
N THR A 68 -3.61 42.40 -26.09
CA THR A 68 -2.16 42.41 -26.36
C THR A 68 -2.03 43.39 -27.54
N PRO A 69 -1.11 44.39 -27.56
CA PRO A 69 0.34 44.14 -27.54
C PRO A 69 1.25 45.19 -26.85
N GLU A 70 2.54 44.83 -26.80
CA GLU A 70 3.77 45.63 -26.96
C GLU A 70 3.77 47.16 -26.70
N ASP A 71 4.71 47.62 -25.84
CA ASP A 71 5.65 48.68 -26.22
C ASP A 71 7.02 48.62 -25.48
N SER A 72 8.08 48.57 -26.29
CA SER A 72 9.46 49.08 -26.12
C SER A 72 10.39 48.70 -24.92
N PRO A 73 11.74 48.79 -25.14
CA PRO A 73 12.76 48.34 -24.18
C PRO A 73 13.52 49.48 -23.48
N SER A 74 14.44 49.13 -22.57
CA SER A 74 15.54 50.00 -22.15
C SER A 74 16.88 49.29 -22.34
N ASP A 75 17.76 49.91 -23.12
CA ASP A 75 19.14 49.48 -23.40
C ASP A 75 20.07 49.77 -22.21
N SER A 76 21.15 48.99 -22.07
CA SER A 76 22.33 49.40 -21.28
C SER A 76 23.61 48.72 -21.77
N SER A 77 23.96 49.00 -23.03
CA SER A 77 25.31 48.86 -23.59
C SER A 77 26.31 49.80 -22.82
N SER A 78 27.63 49.79 -23.00
CA SER A 78 28.47 49.26 -24.08
C SER A 78 29.97 49.22 -23.69
N GLU A 79 30.80 48.62 -24.55
CA GLU A 79 32.29 48.71 -24.69
C GLU A 79 33.17 48.06 -23.59
N THR A 80 34.32 47.41 -23.86
CA THR A 80 35.05 46.90 -25.08
C THR A 80 36.07 45.81 -24.58
N ASP A 81 36.97 45.12 -25.31
CA ASP A 81 37.55 45.31 -26.66
C ASP A 81 38.09 43.99 -27.30
N SER A 82 38.44 44.10 -28.59
CA SER A 82 39.44 43.44 -29.45
C SER A 82 40.57 42.56 -28.84
N THR A 83 41.14 41.55 -29.53
CA THR A 83 40.87 40.94 -30.87
C THR A 83 41.52 39.54 -31.02
N GLU A 84 41.01 38.76 -31.97
CA GLU A 84 41.73 37.95 -32.99
C GLU A 84 43.07 37.25 -32.64
N ALA A 85 43.05 35.90 -32.60
CA ALA A 85 43.63 35.05 -33.67
C ALA A 85 43.47 33.54 -33.39
N ALA A 86 43.08 32.77 -34.41
CA ALA A 86 43.32 31.33 -34.47
C ALA A 86 44.51 31.08 -35.43
N PRO A 87 45.26 29.97 -35.29
CA PRO A 87 44.78 28.74 -35.94
C PRO A 87 45.10 27.41 -35.22
N THR A 88 44.22 26.44 -35.46
CA THR A 88 44.50 25.02 -35.75
C THR A 88 45.73 24.35 -35.13
N GLU A 89 45.52 23.53 -34.09
CA GLU A 89 46.06 22.17 -34.05
C GLU A 89 45.07 21.23 -33.33
N ALA A 90 45.02 19.95 -33.71
CA ALA A 90 44.07 18.97 -33.18
C ALA A 90 44.79 17.72 -32.64
N PRO A 91 44.92 17.56 -31.31
CA PRO A 91 45.41 16.32 -30.71
C PRO A 91 44.31 15.24 -30.67
N ALA A 92 44.69 14.00 -30.94
CA ALA A 92 43.82 12.83 -30.84
C ALA A 92 43.54 12.44 -29.37
N PRO A 93 42.45 11.70 -29.07
CA PRO A 93 42.07 11.38 -27.69
C PRO A 93 43.02 10.37 -27.03
N ALA A 94 43.38 10.61 -25.77
CA ALA A 94 44.18 9.71 -24.95
C ALA A 94 43.71 9.71 -23.48
N ASP A 95 43.72 8.52 -22.88
CA ASP A 95 43.66 8.19 -21.45
C ASP A 95 42.62 8.89 -20.54
N SER A 96 41.48 8.20 -20.36
CA SER A 96 40.66 8.33 -19.15
C SER A 96 41.13 7.31 -18.10
N PRO A 97 41.81 7.72 -17.01
CA PRO A 97 42.12 6.80 -15.92
C PRO A 97 40.84 6.43 -15.15
N ALA A 98 40.46 5.15 -15.20
CA ALA A 98 39.31 4.66 -14.45
C ALA A 98 39.58 4.67 -12.94
N PRO A 99 38.63 5.08 -12.08
CA PRO A 99 38.78 4.97 -10.64
C PRO A 99 38.85 3.48 -10.23
N SER A 100 39.94 3.11 -9.55
CA SER A 100 40.24 1.72 -9.21
C SER A 100 39.23 1.12 -8.24
N GLN A 101 38.90 -0.16 -8.45
CA GLN A 101 38.21 -0.96 -7.43
C GLN A 101 39.14 -1.16 -6.23
N ALA A 102 38.65 -0.90 -5.02
CA ALA A 102 39.39 -1.12 -3.77
C ALA A 102 38.46 -1.69 -2.68
N ALA A 103 38.46 -3.01 -2.56
CA ALA A 103 37.92 -3.77 -1.44
C ALA A 103 38.69 -5.12 -1.36
N PRO A 104 38.75 -5.80 -0.20
CA PRO A 104 38.10 -5.47 1.08
C PRO A 104 39.10 -5.16 2.22
N SER A 105 38.56 -4.71 3.35
CA SER A 105 39.17 -4.92 4.67
C SER A 105 38.12 -5.57 5.58
N SER A 106 38.54 -6.45 6.48
CA SER A 106 37.64 -7.42 7.12
C SER A 106 37.42 -7.21 8.61
N ALA A 107 36.20 -7.55 9.02
CA ALA A 107 35.78 -8.04 10.35
C ALA A 107 35.52 -7.01 11.48
N PRO A 108 34.72 -7.39 12.50
CA PRO A 108 33.92 -8.62 12.62
C PRO A 108 32.42 -8.39 12.40
N ALA A 109 31.69 -9.46 12.06
CA ALA A 109 30.25 -9.52 12.25
C ALA A 109 29.95 -10.19 13.60
N ASP A 110 29.07 -9.60 14.40
CA ASP A 110 28.49 -10.23 15.58
C ASP A 110 26.97 -9.96 15.58
N SER A 111 26.18 -11.00 15.84
CA SER A 111 24.76 -10.93 16.18
C SER A 111 23.85 -10.12 15.26
N ALA A 112 23.98 -10.30 13.95
CA ALA A 112 22.85 -10.06 13.04
C ALA A 112 21.77 -11.16 13.22
N PRO A 113 20.46 -10.85 13.15
CA PRO A 113 19.42 -11.86 13.18
C PRO A 113 19.49 -12.78 11.94
N ASP A 114 18.94 -14.00 12.06
CA ASP A 114 19.08 -15.05 11.04
C ASP A 114 18.48 -14.64 9.68
N ALA A 115 19.35 -14.23 8.76
CA ALA A 115 19.01 -13.84 7.39
C ALA A 115 18.97 -15.04 6.42
N ASN A 116 18.99 -16.29 6.90
CA ASN A 116 19.10 -17.49 6.09
C ASN A 116 17.75 -18.13 5.72
N GLN A 117 16.71 -17.29 5.57
CA GLN A 117 15.52 -17.64 4.80
C GLN A 117 15.41 -16.72 3.57
N ALA A 118 16.32 -16.95 2.61
CA ALA A 118 16.22 -16.34 1.29
C ALA A 118 14.81 -16.61 0.69
N PRO A 119 14.17 -15.61 0.05
CA PRO A 119 12.84 -15.79 -0.51
C PRO A 119 12.89 -16.80 -1.66
N ALA A 120 12.36 -18.00 -1.41
CA ALA A 120 12.18 -19.01 -2.45
C ALA A 120 11.24 -18.45 -3.54
N PRO A 121 11.55 -18.66 -4.84
CA PRO A 121 10.74 -18.10 -5.91
C PRO A 121 9.31 -18.65 -5.87
N ALA A 122 8.32 -17.78 -5.75
CA ALA A 122 6.92 -18.14 -5.66
C ALA A 122 6.48 -19.00 -6.86
N GLN A 123 5.97 -20.20 -6.58
CA GLN A 123 5.41 -21.11 -7.59
C GLN A 123 4.05 -20.57 -8.10
N PRO A 124 3.70 -20.81 -9.38
CA PRO A 124 2.52 -20.22 -9.99
C PRO A 124 1.20 -20.78 -9.43
N ASN A 125 0.23 -19.88 -9.30
CA ASN A 125 -1.15 -20.07 -8.88
C ASN A 125 -1.80 -21.43 -9.18
N ALA A 126 -1.90 -22.31 -8.17
CA ALA A 126 -2.83 -23.43 -8.13
C ALA A 126 -3.08 -23.90 -6.68
N GLY A 127 -4.05 -23.31 -5.97
CA GLY A 127 -4.39 -23.75 -4.61
C GLY A 127 -5.24 -22.75 -3.81
N GLY A 128 -6.57 -22.85 -3.93
CA GLY A 128 -7.47 -22.18 -2.99
C GLY A 128 -7.17 -22.61 -1.55
N SER A 129 -7.27 -21.68 -0.60
CA SER A 129 -6.79 -21.79 0.80
C SER A 129 -5.27 -21.83 0.97
N SER A 130 -4.49 -22.65 0.26
CA SER A 130 -3.04 -22.74 0.50
C SER A 130 -2.27 -21.48 0.10
N VAL A 131 -2.64 -20.84 -1.02
CA VAL A 131 -2.08 -19.54 -1.43
C VAL A 131 -2.47 -18.45 -0.42
N ASN A 132 -3.74 -18.42 0.01
CA ASN A 132 -4.27 -17.48 1.00
C ASN A 132 -3.54 -17.55 2.35
N SER A 133 -3.29 -18.75 2.88
CA SER A 133 -2.49 -18.93 4.11
C SER A 133 -1.02 -18.54 3.94
N SER A 134 -0.48 -18.65 2.73
CA SER A 134 0.89 -18.21 2.42
C SER A 134 0.99 -16.68 2.38
N ALA A 135 0.03 -16.01 1.75
CA ALA A 135 -0.09 -14.56 1.72
C ALA A 135 -0.31 -13.97 3.12
N LEU A 136 -1.18 -14.59 3.95
CA LEU A 136 -1.41 -14.16 5.33
C LEU A 136 -0.11 -14.22 6.16
N ARG A 137 0.62 -15.34 6.13
CA ARG A 137 1.89 -15.46 6.85
C ARG A 137 2.95 -14.44 6.39
N LYS A 138 2.94 -14.06 5.11
CA LYS A 138 3.82 -13.02 4.57
C LYS A 138 3.38 -11.62 5.02
N ALA A 139 2.07 -11.35 5.06
CA ALA A 139 1.53 -10.12 5.63
C ALA A 139 1.95 -9.95 7.10
N GLU A 140 1.84 -11.02 7.88
CA GLU A 140 2.23 -11.05 9.29
C GLU A 140 3.74 -10.79 9.47
N GLN A 141 4.59 -11.36 8.60
CA GLN A 141 6.03 -11.08 8.57
C GLN A 141 6.33 -9.61 8.22
N TYR A 142 5.72 -9.05 7.18
CA TYR A 142 5.94 -7.64 6.81
C TYR A 142 5.47 -6.65 7.88
N SER A 143 4.33 -6.93 8.52
CA SER A 143 3.84 -6.15 9.66
C SER A 143 4.78 -6.25 10.87
N SER A 144 5.23 -7.45 11.24
CA SER A 144 6.00 -7.66 12.48
C SER A 144 7.49 -7.37 12.39
N MET A 145 8.10 -7.54 11.20
CA MET A 145 9.56 -7.39 11.00
C MET A 145 9.95 -6.10 10.30
N MET A 146 9.06 -5.51 9.50
CA MET A 146 9.33 -4.28 8.72
C MET A 146 8.38 -3.14 9.08
N HIS A 147 7.47 -3.36 10.04
CA HIS A 147 6.52 -2.38 10.58
C HIS A 147 5.75 -1.62 9.49
N MET A 148 5.38 -2.31 8.41
CA MET A 148 4.72 -1.69 7.25
C MET A 148 3.26 -1.32 7.54
N SER A 149 2.72 -0.32 6.84
CA SER A 149 1.30 0.04 6.89
C SER A 149 0.41 -1.01 6.21
N LYS A 150 -0.91 -0.91 6.41
CA LYS A 150 -1.88 -1.81 5.79
C LYS A 150 -1.82 -1.78 4.26
N LEU A 151 -1.61 -0.61 3.65
CA LEU A 151 -1.47 -0.48 2.20
C LEU A 151 -0.08 -0.91 1.72
N GLY A 152 0.98 -0.58 2.46
CA GLY A 152 2.34 -1.01 2.14
C GLY A 152 2.48 -2.54 2.11
N VAL A 153 1.85 -3.25 3.05
CA VAL A 153 1.81 -4.73 3.05
C VAL A 153 1.06 -5.27 1.82
N TYR A 154 -0.07 -4.67 1.44
CA TYR A 154 -0.82 -5.08 0.23
C TYR A 154 0.01 -4.92 -1.05
N ASP A 155 0.65 -3.77 -1.22
CA ASP A 155 1.50 -3.48 -2.37
C ASP A 155 2.70 -4.44 -2.44
N GLN A 156 3.32 -4.75 -1.29
CA GLN A 156 4.45 -5.67 -1.21
C GLN A 156 4.08 -7.13 -1.51
N LEU A 157 2.86 -7.56 -1.15
CA LEU A 157 2.33 -8.89 -1.50
C LEU A 157 2.04 -9.02 -3.00
N THR A 158 1.56 -7.95 -3.64
CA THR A 158 1.14 -7.95 -5.06
C THR A 158 2.26 -7.56 -6.05
N SER A 159 3.32 -6.88 -5.57
CA SER A 159 4.42 -6.35 -6.38
C SER A 159 5.12 -7.39 -7.28
N GLU A 160 5.44 -6.98 -8.51
CA GLU A 160 6.28 -7.73 -9.47
C GLU A 160 7.74 -7.92 -9.01
N TYR A 161 8.14 -7.25 -7.93
CA TYR A 161 9.44 -7.39 -7.27
C TYR A 161 9.32 -7.95 -5.83
N GLY A 162 8.08 -8.14 -5.35
CA GLY A 162 7.76 -8.76 -4.07
C GLY A 162 7.27 -10.20 -4.23
N GLU A 163 6.21 -10.55 -3.50
CA GLU A 163 5.74 -11.94 -3.38
C GLU A 163 4.87 -12.43 -4.55
N LYS A 164 4.37 -11.52 -5.40
CA LYS A 164 3.58 -11.85 -6.61
C LYS A 164 2.27 -12.62 -6.34
N PHE A 165 1.69 -12.44 -5.16
CA PHE A 165 0.33 -12.94 -4.90
C PHE A 165 -0.69 -12.19 -5.76
N SER A 166 -1.80 -12.85 -6.09
CA SER A 166 -2.91 -12.17 -6.77
C SER A 166 -3.56 -11.13 -5.85
N PRO A 167 -4.21 -10.09 -6.40
CA PRO A 167 -4.96 -9.10 -5.62
C PRO A 167 -5.93 -9.71 -4.61
N GLU A 168 -6.60 -10.82 -4.97
CA GLU A 168 -7.56 -11.51 -4.12
C GLU A 168 -6.90 -12.24 -2.94
N ALA A 169 -5.71 -12.82 -3.16
CA ALA A 169 -4.93 -13.47 -2.11
C ALA A 169 -4.29 -12.45 -1.15
N ALA A 170 -3.82 -11.32 -1.67
CA ALA A 170 -3.32 -10.21 -0.87
C ALA A 170 -4.46 -9.54 -0.07
N GLN A 171 -5.62 -9.29 -0.69
CA GLN A 171 -6.80 -8.75 0.00
C GLN A 171 -7.26 -9.70 1.11
N TYR A 172 -7.34 -11.02 0.85
CA TYR A 172 -7.64 -12.01 1.88
C TYR A 172 -6.67 -11.93 3.07
N ALA A 173 -5.36 -11.81 2.81
CA ALA A 173 -4.36 -11.67 3.87
C ALA A 173 -4.62 -10.40 4.71
N ILE A 174 -4.86 -9.27 4.06
CA ILE A 174 -5.12 -7.96 4.68
C ILE A 174 -6.45 -7.93 5.48
N ASP A 175 -7.46 -8.69 5.07
CA ASP A 175 -8.75 -8.79 5.76
C ASP A 175 -8.77 -9.78 6.93
N ASN A 176 -7.89 -10.78 6.92
CA ASN A 176 -7.82 -11.81 7.97
C ASN A 176 -6.69 -11.57 8.99
N MET A 177 -5.71 -10.71 8.68
CA MET A 177 -4.61 -10.39 9.58
C MET A 177 -5.05 -9.53 10.78
N LYS A 178 -4.43 -9.78 11.93
CA LYS A 178 -4.57 -8.98 13.15
C LYS A 178 -3.23 -8.30 13.44
N ALA A 179 -3.13 -7.02 13.06
CA ALA A 179 -1.97 -6.18 13.31
C ALA A 179 -2.40 -4.91 14.05
N ASP A 180 -1.48 -4.37 14.87
CA ASP A 180 -1.62 -3.05 15.46
C ASP A 180 -0.89 -2.04 14.56
N TRP A 181 -1.66 -1.41 13.67
CA TRP A 181 -1.14 -0.46 12.69
C TRP A 181 -0.62 0.84 13.33
N ASN A 182 -1.18 1.21 14.49
CA ASN A 182 -0.69 2.33 15.32
C ASN A 182 0.68 2.01 15.92
N ALA A 183 0.90 0.77 16.38
CA ALA A 183 2.21 0.31 16.83
C ALA A 183 3.24 0.24 15.67
N ASN A 184 2.84 -0.23 14.48
CA ASN A 184 3.70 -0.20 13.29
C ASN A 184 4.11 1.23 12.93
N ALA A 185 3.15 2.17 12.87
CA ALA A 185 3.42 3.57 12.57
C ALA A 185 4.37 4.20 13.59
N LEU A 186 4.19 3.90 14.89
CA LEU A 186 5.07 4.35 15.97
C LEU A 186 6.48 3.76 15.86
N ALA A 187 6.63 2.49 15.47
CA ALA A 187 7.94 1.88 15.25
C ALA A 187 8.68 2.56 14.08
N LYS A 188 8.01 2.74 12.93
CA LYS A 188 8.56 3.48 11.78
C LYS A 188 8.90 4.93 12.10
N ALA A 189 8.11 5.59 12.94
CA ALA A 189 8.41 6.93 13.44
C ALA A 189 9.70 6.96 14.26
N LYS A 190 9.89 5.98 15.16
CA LYS A 190 11.11 5.84 15.97
C LYS A 190 12.33 5.48 15.12
N ASP A 191 12.17 4.70 14.05
CA ASP A 191 13.23 4.45 13.05
C ASP A 191 13.65 5.75 12.34
N TYR A 192 12.71 6.52 11.78
CA TYR A 192 13.04 7.79 11.11
C TYR A 192 13.64 8.83 12.06
N GLN A 193 13.17 8.90 13.31
CA GLN A 193 13.74 9.80 14.32
C GLN A 193 15.17 9.40 14.69
N SER A 194 15.45 8.12 14.90
CA SER A 194 16.76 7.65 15.37
C SER A 194 17.80 7.47 14.27
N GLN A 195 17.41 6.96 13.11
CA GLN A 195 18.31 6.66 11.99
C GLN A 195 18.52 7.87 11.06
N MET A 196 17.48 8.69 10.87
CA MET A 196 17.50 9.82 9.92
C MET A 196 17.40 11.20 10.59
N ASN A 197 17.27 11.27 11.92
CA ASN A 197 17.19 12.52 12.70
C ASN A 197 16.05 13.46 12.22
N MET A 198 14.97 12.88 11.67
CA MET A 198 13.87 13.64 11.08
C MET A 198 13.01 14.35 12.14
N SER A 199 12.47 15.52 11.80
CA SER A 199 11.52 16.23 12.65
C SER A 199 10.16 15.49 12.70
N PRO A 200 9.35 15.64 13.76
CA PRO A 200 8.04 14.99 13.85
C PRO A 200 7.10 15.30 12.67
N GLU A 201 7.17 16.52 12.10
CA GLU A 201 6.42 16.90 10.91
C GLU A 201 6.90 16.18 9.64
N ALA A 202 8.22 16.07 9.45
CA ALA A 202 8.81 15.32 8.34
C ALA A 202 8.50 13.83 8.45
N ILE A 203 8.52 13.27 9.67
CA ILE A 203 8.11 11.89 9.96
C ILE A 203 6.64 11.69 9.62
N ARG A 204 5.74 12.57 10.09
CA ARG A 204 4.30 12.51 9.74
C ARG A 204 4.09 12.44 8.23
N THR A 205 4.72 13.37 7.51
CA THR A 205 4.64 13.49 6.05
C THR A 205 5.14 12.22 5.35
N GLN A 206 6.25 11.66 5.82
CA GLN A 206 6.85 10.44 5.28
C GLN A 206 5.99 9.19 5.58
N LEU A 207 5.34 9.12 6.75
CA LEU A 207 4.41 8.05 7.11
C LEU A 207 3.17 8.05 6.21
N THR A 208 2.60 9.22 5.91
CA THR A 208 1.39 9.35 5.07
C THR A 208 1.65 9.43 3.56
N SER A 209 2.91 9.51 3.13
CA SER A 209 3.26 9.74 1.72
C SER A 209 2.88 8.58 0.80
N GLU A 210 2.30 8.88 -0.36
CA GLU A 210 2.01 7.92 -1.45
C GLU A 210 3.26 7.20 -1.98
N TYR A 211 4.44 7.79 -1.77
CA TYR A 211 5.76 7.22 -2.14
C TYR A 211 6.59 6.83 -0.91
N GLY A 212 6.04 7.02 0.29
CA GLY A 212 6.62 6.62 1.57
C GLY A 212 5.89 5.41 2.14
N GLU A 213 5.54 5.47 3.42
CA GLU A 213 5.06 4.29 4.15
C GLU A 213 3.55 4.04 4.07
N LYS A 214 2.75 4.97 3.52
CA LYS A 214 1.31 4.81 3.24
C LYS A 214 0.42 4.46 4.45
N PHE A 215 0.78 4.90 5.65
CA PHE A 215 -0.13 4.89 6.81
C PHE A 215 -1.28 5.87 6.63
N THR A 216 -2.40 5.65 7.33
CA THR A 216 -3.46 6.66 7.37
C THR A 216 -3.02 7.90 8.17
N PRO A 217 -3.66 9.07 7.98
CA PRO A 217 -3.38 10.26 8.78
C PRO A 217 -3.51 10.02 10.28
N GLU A 218 -4.48 9.20 10.70
CA GLU A 218 -4.74 8.87 12.10
C GLU A 218 -3.65 7.97 12.70
N GLU A 219 -3.15 6.99 11.93
CA GLU A 219 -2.03 6.13 12.31
C GLU A 219 -0.72 6.93 12.46
N ALA A 220 -0.48 7.88 11.54
CA ALA A 220 0.64 8.80 11.62
C ALA A 220 0.51 9.81 12.78
N ASP A 221 -0.69 10.34 13.04
CA ASP A 221 -0.94 11.26 14.16
C ASP A 221 -0.78 10.57 15.52
N TYR A 222 -1.23 9.32 15.64
CA TYR A 222 -0.94 8.47 16.79
C TYR A 222 0.58 8.29 16.98
N ALA A 223 1.30 7.96 15.91
CA ALA A 223 2.74 7.74 15.96
C ALA A 223 3.49 8.99 16.44
N ILE A 224 3.15 10.18 15.93
CA ILE A 224 3.76 11.44 16.37
C ILE A 224 3.41 11.78 17.82
N GLN A 225 2.17 11.55 18.25
CA GLN A 225 1.74 11.78 19.63
C GLN A 225 2.52 10.93 20.66
N HIS A 226 2.92 9.71 20.28
CA HIS A 226 3.63 8.76 21.15
C HIS A 226 5.14 8.68 20.89
N LEU A 227 5.68 9.50 19.98
CA LEU A 227 7.08 9.44 19.53
C LEU A 227 8.09 9.74 20.65
N ASN A 228 7.75 10.68 21.54
CA ASN A 228 8.61 11.14 22.64
C ASN A 228 8.16 10.62 24.02
N GLY A 229 7.50 9.44 24.04
CA GLY A 229 7.07 8.72 25.25
C GLY A 229 7.86 7.46 25.52
#